data_AF-A0A1F3MFZ0-F1
#
_entry.id   AF-A0A1F3MFZ0-F1
#
_cell.length_a   1.000
_cell.length_b   1.000
_cell.length_c   1.000
_cell.angle_alpha   90.00
_cell.angle_beta   90.00
_cell.angle_gamma   90.00
#
_symmetry.space_group_name_H-M   'P 1'
#
loop_
_entity.id
_entity.type
_entity.pdbx_description
1 polymer ?
#
loop_
_entity_poly.entity_id
_entity_poly.type
_entity_poly.pdbx_seq_one_letter_code
_entity_poly.pdbx_strand_id
1 'polypeptide(L)'
;RNIVAFMDLAENRNHIFNNVPEFQESPGVPAYPDNGANMMYEQLNSSYTGVRDVDQVTNVFDPLYPGFQIGRDYEKIENARKLNEREFTINRQLGYISLNTALNTDEVLAVAYEYTLNGTVYKVGEFSTDGIVAPQTLVLKLLKGTTLTPRIPTWNLMMKNVYSLGSGRLETSEFELNILYQDDNTGNSINYLPEGKLQDLILLQVMGLDNLNSQLDREPDGYFDFIPGVTVMVDRGKIV
;
A
#
# COMPACT_ATOMS: atom_id res chain seq x y z
N ARG A 1 21.79 4.88 2.27
CA ARG A 1 22.12 4.29 0.93
C ARG A 1 21.43 5.15 -0.11
N ASN A 2 21.98 5.29 -1.31
CA ASN A 2 21.23 5.93 -2.39
C ASN A 2 20.19 4.94 -2.91
N ILE A 3 19.00 5.42 -3.24
CA ILE A 3 17.90 4.61 -3.77
C ILE A 3 17.23 5.33 -4.94
N VAL A 4 16.66 4.53 -5.84
CA VAL A 4 15.66 4.99 -6.81
C VAL A 4 14.43 4.11 -6.62
N ALA A 5 13.32 4.75 -6.29
CA ALA A 5 12.06 4.08 -6.03
C ALA A 5 11.11 4.29 -7.21
N PHE A 6 10.56 3.21 -7.74
CA PHE A 6 9.73 3.23 -8.94
C PHE A 6 8.31 2.81 -8.63
N MET A 7 7.34 3.52 -9.22
CA MET A 7 5.93 3.21 -9.05
C MET A 7 5.55 1.89 -9.71
N ASP A 8 6.04 1.62 -10.91
CA ASP A 8 5.62 0.44 -11.68
C ASP A 8 6.56 -0.77 -11.50
N LEU A 9 7.58 -0.68 -10.64
CA LEU A 9 8.43 -1.84 -10.36
C LEU A 9 7.58 -3.00 -9.85
N ALA A 10 7.75 -4.17 -10.46
CA ALA A 10 7.04 -5.39 -10.12
C ALA A 10 5.50 -5.32 -10.26
N GLU A 11 4.96 -4.34 -10.98
CA GLU A 11 3.54 -4.31 -11.35
C GLU A 11 3.25 -5.14 -12.61
N ASN A 12 2.02 -5.62 -12.73
CA ASN A 12 1.56 -6.38 -13.89
C ASN A 12 0.22 -5.88 -14.42
N ARG A 13 -0.09 -6.23 -15.68
CA ARG A 13 -1.39 -5.98 -16.32
C ARG A 13 -1.79 -4.50 -16.19
N ASN A 14 -3.01 -4.26 -15.70
CA ASN A 14 -3.62 -2.93 -15.56
C ASN A 14 -3.03 -2.11 -14.40
N HIS A 15 -2.02 -2.61 -13.67
CA HIS A 15 -1.35 -1.89 -12.60
C HIS A 15 -0.10 -1.13 -13.07
N ILE A 16 0.37 -1.38 -14.30
CA ILE A 16 1.45 -0.60 -14.92
C ILE A 16 0.86 0.73 -15.39
N PHE A 17 1.37 1.84 -14.86
CA PHE A 17 0.84 3.18 -15.13
C PHE A 17 1.50 3.89 -16.32
N ASN A 18 2.82 3.77 -16.44
CA ASN A 18 3.56 4.39 -17.53
C ASN A 18 3.32 3.66 -18.86
N ASN A 19 3.51 4.36 -19.98
CA ASN A 19 3.34 3.81 -21.33
C ASN A 19 4.69 3.54 -22.04
N VAL A 20 5.78 3.43 -21.29
CA VAL A 20 7.12 3.15 -21.86
C VAL A 20 7.14 1.70 -22.33
N PRO A 21 7.26 1.42 -23.66
CA PRO A 21 7.17 0.06 -24.19
C PRO A 21 8.12 -0.94 -23.53
N GLU A 22 9.32 -0.50 -23.18
CA GLU A 22 10.37 -1.29 -22.57
C GLU A 22 10.09 -1.67 -21.11
N PHE A 23 9.14 -1.02 -20.44
CA PHE A 23 8.78 -1.30 -19.04
C PHE A 23 7.51 -2.12 -18.89
N GLN A 24 6.88 -2.53 -20.00
CA GLN A 24 5.62 -3.25 -19.99
C GLN A 24 5.81 -4.71 -19.57
N GLU A 25 4.69 -5.42 -19.38
CA GLU A 25 4.69 -6.83 -19.02
C GLU A 25 5.42 -7.70 -20.06
N SER A 26 6.12 -8.73 -19.59
CA SER A 26 6.68 -9.76 -20.48
C SER A 26 5.64 -10.88 -20.71
N PRO A 27 5.56 -11.45 -21.93
CA PRO A 27 4.60 -12.52 -22.20
C PRO A 27 4.78 -13.73 -21.27
N GLY A 28 3.69 -14.22 -20.68
CA GLY A 28 3.68 -15.46 -19.89
C GLY A 28 4.12 -15.32 -18.42
N VAL A 29 4.23 -14.09 -17.93
CA VAL A 29 4.72 -13.79 -16.58
C VAL A 29 3.65 -13.97 -15.49
N PRO A 30 4.05 -14.30 -14.23
CA PRO A 30 3.12 -14.48 -13.12
C PRO A 30 2.27 -13.24 -12.82
N ALA A 31 1.03 -13.47 -12.35
CA ALA A 31 0.12 -12.41 -11.92
C ALA A 31 0.46 -11.82 -10.54
N TYR A 32 1.60 -12.19 -9.96
CA TYR A 32 2.01 -11.80 -8.62
C TYR A 32 3.16 -10.79 -8.69
N PRO A 33 3.27 -9.85 -7.72
CA PRO A 33 4.37 -8.90 -7.70
C PRO A 33 5.73 -9.59 -7.63
N ASP A 34 6.57 -9.37 -8.63
CA ASP A 34 7.93 -9.88 -8.74
C ASP A 34 8.75 -8.96 -9.63
N ASN A 35 10.07 -8.89 -9.45
CA ASN A 35 10.94 -8.10 -10.30
C ASN A 35 10.81 -8.49 -11.78
N GLY A 36 10.46 -9.74 -12.09
CA GLY A 36 10.15 -10.21 -13.44
C GLY A 36 8.70 -9.97 -13.90
N ALA A 37 7.83 -9.38 -13.07
CA ALA A 37 6.41 -9.11 -13.40
C ALA A 37 6.25 -8.21 -14.64
N ASN A 38 7.24 -7.36 -14.89
CA ASN A 38 7.39 -6.58 -16.10
C ASN A 38 8.86 -6.45 -16.48
N MET A 39 9.13 -5.84 -17.63
CA MET A 39 10.49 -5.70 -18.15
C MET A 39 11.29 -4.60 -17.46
N MET A 40 10.69 -3.80 -16.57
CA MET A 40 11.35 -2.65 -15.97
C MET A 40 12.64 -3.02 -15.23
N TYR A 41 12.60 -4.04 -14.36
CA TYR A 41 13.79 -4.44 -13.60
C TYR A 41 14.93 -4.93 -14.51
N GLU A 42 14.61 -5.68 -15.55
CA GLU A 42 15.59 -6.14 -16.54
C GLU A 42 16.22 -4.94 -17.26
N GLN A 43 15.40 -4.00 -17.74
CA GLN A 43 15.87 -2.81 -18.45
C GLN A 43 16.73 -1.89 -17.57
N LEU A 44 16.41 -1.75 -16.28
CA LEU A 44 17.23 -1.01 -15.31
C LEU A 44 18.64 -1.62 -15.14
N ASN A 45 18.78 -2.92 -15.39
CA ASN A 45 20.05 -3.65 -15.29
C ASN A 45 20.80 -3.81 -16.62
N SER A 46 20.16 -3.56 -17.76
CA SER A 46 20.75 -3.73 -19.09
C SER A 46 20.89 -2.42 -19.87
N SER A 47 19.77 -1.73 -20.12
CA SER A 47 19.71 -0.54 -20.98
C SER A 47 19.84 0.77 -20.19
N TYR A 48 19.35 0.81 -18.95
CA TYR A 48 19.33 2.00 -18.08
C TYR A 48 20.31 1.87 -16.91
N THR A 49 21.47 1.24 -17.12
CA THR A 49 22.47 0.98 -16.07
C THR A 49 22.99 2.24 -15.36
N GLY A 50 22.91 3.40 -16.02
CA GLY A 50 23.24 4.70 -15.41
C GLY A 50 22.40 5.02 -14.17
N VAL A 51 21.25 4.35 -13.97
CA VAL A 51 20.42 4.47 -12.75
C VAL A 51 21.22 4.17 -11.48
N ARG A 52 22.29 3.36 -11.59
CA ARG A 52 23.20 3.00 -10.49
C ARG A 52 23.95 4.20 -9.92
N ASP A 53 24.07 5.29 -10.67
CA ASP A 53 24.59 6.56 -10.17
C ASP A 53 23.42 7.52 -9.92
N VAL A 54 23.23 7.91 -8.64
CA VAL A 54 22.11 8.75 -8.19
C VAL A 54 22.08 10.11 -8.88
N ASP A 55 23.25 10.61 -9.28
CA ASP A 55 23.38 11.90 -9.97
C ASP A 55 22.93 11.80 -11.44
N GLN A 56 23.05 10.61 -12.04
CA GLN A 56 22.69 10.37 -13.45
C GLN A 56 21.24 9.93 -13.65
N VAL A 57 20.51 9.55 -12.59
CA VAL A 57 19.14 9.02 -12.70
C VAL A 57 18.24 9.90 -13.57
N THR A 58 18.29 11.21 -13.39
CA THR A 58 17.48 12.14 -14.19
C THR A 58 17.89 12.14 -15.66
N ASN A 59 19.18 12.13 -15.97
CA ASN A 59 19.71 12.08 -17.33
C ASN A 59 19.34 10.77 -18.04
N VAL A 60 19.33 9.65 -17.30
CA VAL A 60 19.00 8.32 -17.79
C VAL A 60 17.55 8.24 -18.28
N PHE A 61 16.64 8.96 -17.62
CA PHE A 61 15.21 8.95 -17.94
C PHE A 61 14.72 10.18 -18.72
N ASP A 62 15.57 11.19 -18.92
CA ASP A 62 15.25 12.39 -19.71
C ASP A 62 14.69 12.05 -21.12
N PRO A 63 15.24 11.06 -21.87
CA PRO A 63 14.69 10.68 -23.17
C PRO A 63 13.26 10.14 -23.14
N LEU A 64 12.74 9.74 -21.97
CA LEU A 64 11.38 9.24 -21.80
C LEU A 64 10.37 10.35 -21.45
N TYR A 65 10.80 11.60 -21.36
CA TYR A 65 9.90 12.73 -21.11
C TYR A 65 8.94 12.97 -22.29
N PRO A 66 7.65 13.31 -22.06
CA PRO A 66 6.97 13.45 -20.77
C PRO A 66 6.32 12.15 -20.26
N GLY A 67 6.56 11.02 -20.91
CA GLY A 67 5.96 9.72 -20.59
C GLY A 67 6.43 9.11 -19.27
N PHE A 68 7.61 9.50 -18.77
CA PHE A 68 8.19 9.00 -17.52
C PHE A 68 8.95 10.11 -16.80
N GLN A 69 8.57 10.43 -15.56
CA GLN A 69 9.02 11.64 -14.87
C GLN A 69 9.32 11.41 -13.38
N ILE A 70 10.28 12.17 -12.86
CA ILE A 70 10.53 12.26 -11.42
C ILE A 70 9.31 12.89 -10.71
N GLY A 71 9.00 12.41 -9.50
CA GLY A 71 7.85 12.86 -8.72
C GLY A 71 6.51 12.27 -9.16
N ARG A 72 6.46 11.53 -10.28
CA ARG A 72 5.27 10.81 -10.75
C ARG A 72 5.53 9.32 -10.91
N ASP A 73 6.53 8.96 -11.71
CA ASP A 73 6.83 7.58 -12.07
C ASP A 73 7.95 6.99 -11.21
N TYR A 74 8.88 7.86 -10.76
CA TYR A 74 9.96 7.49 -9.85
C TYR A 74 10.35 8.62 -8.90
N GLU A 75 11.03 8.26 -7.83
CA GLU A 75 11.68 9.17 -6.89
C GLU A 75 13.14 8.74 -6.72
N LYS A 76 14.05 9.69 -6.61
CA LYS A 76 15.45 9.42 -6.26
C LYS A 76 15.75 10.01 -4.89
N ILE A 77 16.39 9.24 -4.01
CA ILE A 77 16.72 9.69 -2.66
C ILE A 77 18.18 9.34 -2.38
N GLU A 78 18.96 10.38 -2.10
CA GLU A 78 20.30 10.24 -1.57
C GLU A 78 20.25 9.94 -0.08
N ASN A 79 21.16 9.09 0.39
CA ASN A 79 21.30 8.79 1.82
C ASN A 79 19.99 8.38 2.53
N ALA A 80 19.13 7.64 1.83
CA ALA A 80 17.89 7.13 2.40
C ALA A 80 18.13 6.33 3.69
N ARG A 81 17.25 6.58 4.67
CA ARG A 81 17.24 5.93 5.98
C ARG A 81 16.40 4.66 5.92
N LYS A 82 16.99 3.52 6.31
CA LYS A 82 16.23 2.29 6.53
C LYS A 82 15.44 2.43 7.84
N LEU A 83 14.13 2.22 7.77
CA LEU A 83 13.29 2.16 8.97
C LEU A 83 13.67 0.93 9.81
N ASN A 84 13.70 1.11 11.13
CA ASN A 84 13.84 0.02 12.07
C ASN A 84 12.50 -0.70 12.26
N GLU A 85 12.54 -1.97 12.65
CA GLU A 85 11.33 -2.78 12.88
C GLU A 85 10.42 -2.23 13.99
N ARG A 86 10.92 -1.32 14.83
CA ARG A 86 10.13 -0.62 15.85
C ARG A 86 9.35 0.57 15.32
N GLU A 87 9.58 0.98 14.07
CA GLU A 87 8.97 2.17 13.46
C GLU A 87 7.75 1.82 12.59
N PHE A 88 7.54 0.53 12.31
CA PHE A 88 6.44 0.06 11.50
C PHE A 88 5.99 -1.34 11.92
N THR A 89 4.83 -1.75 11.43
CA THR A 89 4.32 -3.12 11.52
C THR A 89 3.90 -3.59 10.14
N ILE A 90 3.98 -4.91 9.90
CA ILE A 90 3.56 -5.52 8.64
C ILE A 90 2.57 -6.63 8.95
N ASN A 91 1.41 -6.60 8.30
CA ASN A 91 0.56 -7.78 8.21
C ASN A 91 1.05 -8.63 7.04
N ARG A 92 1.74 -9.74 7.35
CA ARG A 92 2.38 -10.58 6.33
C ARG A 92 1.40 -11.40 5.50
N GLN A 93 0.17 -11.59 5.98
CA GLN A 93 -0.86 -12.33 5.27
C GLN A 93 -1.56 -11.43 4.24
N LEU A 94 -1.90 -10.20 4.65
CA LEU A 94 -2.61 -9.23 3.80
C LEU A 94 -1.68 -8.30 3.02
N GLY A 95 -0.41 -8.20 3.39
CA GLY A 95 0.61 -7.47 2.63
C GLY A 95 0.62 -5.95 2.84
N TYR A 96 0.05 -5.43 3.92
CA TYR A 96 0.12 -3.99 4.23
C TYR A 96 1.15 -3.66 5.31
N ILE A 97 1.69 -2.44 5.23
CA ILE A 97 2.60 -1.84 6.19
C ILE A 97 1.90 -0.68 6.93
N SER A 98 2.06 -0.62 8.25
CA SER A 98 1.55 0.47 9.08
C SER A 98 2.70 1.14 9.82
N LEU A 99 2.96 2.40 9.50
CA LEU A 99 3.98 3.21 10.17
C LEU A 99 3.47 3.73 11.51
N ASN A 100 4.37 3.87 12.47
CA ASN A 100 4.04 4.42 13.79
C ASN A 100 3.96 5.95 13.78
N THR A 101 4.61 6.59 12.82
CA THR A 101 4.58 8.03 12.61
C THR A 101 4.10 8.31 11.20
N ALA A 102 3.21 9.30 11.06
CA ALA A 102 2.80 9.78 9.75
C ALA A 102 3.98 10.44 9.04
N LEU A 103 4.10 10.18 7.73
CA LEU A 103 5.13 10.81 6.91
C LEU A 103 4.71 12.22 6.50
N ASN A 104 5.68 13.12 6.41
CA ASN A 104 5.49 14.45 5.85
C ASN A 104 5.25 14.39 4.33
N THR A 105 4.74 15.49 3.78
CA THR A 105 4.41 15.57 2.34
C THR A 105 5.63 15.34 1.45
N ASP A 106 6.78 15.86 1.85
CA ASP A 106 8.08 15.76 1.18
C ASP A 106 8.84 14.45 1.42
N GLU A 107 8.37 13.59 2.34
CA GLU A 107 9.00 12.31 2.63
C GLU A 107 8.56 11.21 1.65
N VAL A 108 9.53 10.43 1.15
CA VAL A 108 9.29 9.31 0.25
C VAL A 108 9.35 7.98 1.01
N LEU A 109 8.40 7.08 0.75
CA LEU A 109 8.39 5.71 1.27
C LEU A 109 8.59 4.72 0.15
N ALA A 110 9.61 3.88 0.28
CA ALA A 110 9.91 2.79 -0.63
C ALA A 110 10.19 1.49 0.12
N VAL A 111 9.93 0.36 -0.54
CA VAL A 111 10.12 -0.98 0.03
C VAL A 111 10.86 -1.89 -0.93
N ALA A 112 11.55 -2.87 -0.35
CA ALA A 112 11.91 -4.11 -1.02
C ALA A 112 11.53 -5.26 -0.09
N TYR A 113 11.04 -6.35 -0.66
CA TYR A 113 10.60 -7.52 0.10
C TYR A 113 10.69 -8.79 -0.72
N GLU A 114 10.71 -9.92 -0.01
CA GLU A 114 10.59 -11.26 -0.57
C GLU A 114 9.43 -11.97 0.14
N TYR A 115 8.70 -12.80 -0.60
CA TYR A 115 7.63 -13.61 -0.06
C TYR A 115 7.56 -14.95 -0.78
N THR A 116 6.92 -15.93 -0.15
CA THR A 116 6.76 -17.27 -0.71
C THR A 116 5.29 -17.56 -0.89
N LEU A 117 4.90 -17.94 -2.10
CA LEU A 117 3.55 -18.35 -2.42
C LEU A 117 3.60 -19.69 -3.16
N ASN A 118 2.91 -20.70 -2.61
CA ASN A 118 2.86 -22.06 -3.15
C ASN A 118 4.24 -22.69 -3.41
N GLY A 119 5.23 -22.40 -2.56
CA GLY A 119 6.61 -22.90 -2.68
C GLY A 119 7.50 -22.12 -3.63
N THR A 120 6.97 -21.14 -4.37
CA THR A 120 7.74 -20.22 -5.22
C THR A 120 8.10 -18.96 -4.45
N VAL A 121 9.37 -18.56 -4.51
CA VAL A 121 9.85 -17.29 -3.93
C VAL A 121 9.70 -16.20 -4.97
N TYR A 122 9.14 -15.07 -4.56
CA TYR A 122 8.99 -13.87 -5.35
C TYR A 122 9.72 -12.72 -4.66
N LYS A 123 10.29 -11.81 -5.45
CA LYS A 123 11.11 -10.70 -4.95
C LYS A 123 10.71 -9.39 -5.61
N VAL A 124 10.55 -8.35 -4.80
CA VAL A 124 10.27 -6.99 -5.27
C VAL A 124 11.33 -6.04 -4.76
N GLY A 125 12.00 -5.34 -5.67
CA GLY A 125 13.12 -4.46 -5.37
C GLY A 125 14.40 -5.21 -5.04
N GLU A 126 15.36 -4.47 -4.49
CA GLU A 126 16.70 -4.95 -4.19
C GLU A 126 17.06 -4.79 -2.72
N PHE A 127 17.75 -5.79 -2.18
CA PHE A 127 18.32 -5.73 -0.86
C PHE A 127 19.76 -5.22 -0.90
N SER A 128 20.19 -4.62 0.21
CA SER A 128 21.58 -4.20 0.38
C SER A 128 22.60 -5.35 0.32
N THR A 129 22.13 -6.59 0.43
CA THR A 129 22.91 -7.84 0.39
C THR A 129 23.01 -8.46 -0.99
N ASP A 130 22.32 -7.90 -2.01
CA ASP A 130 22.28 -8.46 -3.38
C ASP A 130 23.54 -8.12 -4.21
N GLY A 131 24.65 -7.74 -3.56
CA GLY A 131 25.93 -7.45 -4.23
C GLY A 131 26.09 -6.04 -4.78
N ILE A 132 25.08 -5.16 -4.64
CA ILE A 132 25.18 -3.75 -5.02
C ILE A 132 25.87 -2.97 -3.91
N VAL A 133 27.03 -2.39 -4.21
CA VAL A 133 27.91 -1.73 -3.23
C VAL A 133 27.73 -0.22 -3.26
N ALA A 134 27.71 0.43 -2.10
CA ALA A 134 27.66 1.89 -2.04
C ALA A 134 28.88 2.51 -2.75
N PRO A 135 28.72 3.64 -3.49
CA PRO A 135 27.57 4.54 -3.47
C PRO A 135 26.46 4.20 -4.48
N GLN A 136 26.48 3.02 -5.13
CA GLN A 136 25.48 2.65 -6.11
C GLN A 136 24.07 2.65 -5.53
N THR A 137 23.11 3.10 -6.35
CA THR A 137 21.69 3.14 -6.00
C THR A 137 21.09 1.73 -5.93
N LEU A 138 20.20 1.53 -4.96
CA LEU A 138 19.29 0.38 -4.93
C LEU A 138 17.98 0.73 -5.64
N VAL A 139 17.47 -0.20 -6.43
CA VAL A 139 16.16 -0.12 -7.08
C VAL A 139 15.09 -0.67 -6.12
N LEU A 140 14.10 0.16 -5.79
CA LEU A 140 13.04 -0.16 -4.83
C LEU A 140 11.65 0.10 -5.39
N LYS A 141 10.64 -0.48 -4.75
CA LYS A 141 9.23 -0.20 -5.03
C LYS A 141 8.78 1.05 -4.31
N LEU A 142 8.20 2.01 -5.02
CA LEU A 142 7.62 3.22 -4.44
C LEU A 142 6.23 2.92 -3.85
N LEU A 143 6.01 3.28 -2.58
CA LEU A 143 4.68 3.25 -1.94
C LEU A 143 4.08 4.65 -1.79
N LYS A 144 4.90 5.65 -1.47
CA LYS A 144 4.51 7.07 -1.38
C LYS A 144 5.62 7.94 -1.96
N GLY A 145 5.30 8.76 -2.95
CA GLY A 145 6.17 9.82 -3.46
C GLY A 145 5.92 11.19 -2.81
N THR A 146 6.52 12.22 -3.39
CA THR A 146 6.29 13.62 -3.01
C THR A 146 4.99 14.18 -3.59
N THR A 147 4.59 13.73 -4.78
CA THR A 147 3.27 14.03 -5.35
C THR A 147 2.22 13.09 -4.77
N LEU A 148 1.23 13.65 -4.08
CA LEU A 148 0.10 12.88 -3.55
C LEU A 148 -1.19 13.31 -4.26
N THR A 149 -1.64 12.51 -5.23
CA THR A 149 -2.86 12.78 -5.99
C THR A 149 -3.65 11.51 -6.30
N PRO A 150 -4.99 11.53 -6.30
CA PRO A 150 -5.81 10.39 -6.73
C PRO A 150 -5.59 9.96 -8.18
N ARG A 151 -4.87 10.75 -8.98
CA ARG A 151 -4.57 10.46 -10.38
C ARG A 151 -3.40 9.50 -10.59
N ILE A 152 -2.64 9.16 -9.55
CA ILE A 152 -1.50 8.24 -9.63
C ILE A 152 -1.73 6.98 -8.79
N PRO A 153 -1.25 5.80 -9.23
CA PRO A 153 -1.49 4.52 -8.56
C PRO A 153 -1.06 4.42 -7.10
N THR A 154 -0.03 5.15 -6.67
CA THR A 154 0.39 5.17 -5.25
C THR A 154 -0.73 5.60 -4.32
N TRP A 155 -1.70 6.39 -4.80
CA TRP A 155 -2.91 6.69 -4.06
C TRP A 155 -3.70 5.44 -3.71
N ASN A 156 -3.81 4.47 -4.62
CA ASN A 156 -4.55 3.22 -4.39
C ASN A 156 -3.80 2.29 -3.43
N LEU A 157 -2.47 2.36 -3.37
CA LEU A 157 -1.66 1.61 -2.40
C LEU A 157 -1.86 2.10 -0.96
N MET A 158 -2.29 3.35 -0.77
CA MET A 158 -2.60 3.87 0.55
C MET A 158 -3.87 3.22 1.10
N MET A 159 -3.72 2.53 2.23
CA MET A 159 -4.84 1.99 3.01
C MET A 159 -5.60 3.15 3.69
N LYS A 160 -6.91 3.25 3.43
CA LYS A 160 -7.76 4.38 3.86
C LYS A 160 -8.94 3.98 4.75
N ASN A 161 -9.03 2.70 5.10
CA ASN A 161 -10.06 2.12 5.95
C ASN A 161 -9.63 1.97 7.41
N VAL A 162 -8.56 2.64 7.85
CA VAL A 162 -8.07 2.54 9.23
C VAL A 162 -8.48 3.78 10.03
N TYR A 163 -9.27 3.58 11.09
CA TYR A 163 -9.81 4.64 11.94
C TYR A 163 -9.24 4.54 13.35
N SER A 164 -8.66 5.62 13.85
CA SER A 164 -8.08 5.69 15.20
C SER A 164 -9.16 6.11 16.20
N LEU A 165 -9.37 5.31 17.24
CA LEU A 165 -10.31 5.61 18.34
C LEU A 165 -9.64 6.38 19.50
N GLY A 166 -8.33 6.58 19.45
CA GLY A 166 -7.56 7.33 20.44
C GLY A 166 -6.25 6.64 20.80
N SER A 167 -5.68 6.97 21.96
CA SER A 167 -4.48 6.29 22.47
C SER A 167 -4.85 5.25 23.52
N GLY A 168 -4.48 3.99 23.28
CA GLY A 168 -4.59 2.93 24.27
C GLY A 168 -4.94 1.57 23.69
N ARG A 169 -4.91 0.56 24.56
CA ARG A 169 -5.38 -0.79 24.26
C ARG A 169 -6.92 -0.79 24.36
N LEU A 170 -7.59 -1.42 23.39
CA LEU A 170 -9.04 -1.62 23.45
C LEU A 170 -9.36 -2.81 24.35
N GLU A 171 -10.34 -2.64 25.22
CA GLU A 171 -10.91 -3.73 26.03
C GLU A 171 -12.12 -4.30 25.30
N THR A 172 -12.20 -5.63 25.21
CA THR A 172 -13.20 -6.32 24.40
C THR A 172 -14.56 -6.44 25.08
N SER A 173 -14.60 -6.41 26.40
CA SER A 173 -15.81 -6.78 27.18
C SER A 173 -16.94 -5.77 27.11
N GLU A 174 -16.68 -4.54 26.66
CA GLU A 174 -17.66 -3.45 26.61
C GLU A 174 -17.49 -2.59 25.35
N PHE A 175 -16.86 -3.15 24.31
CA PHE A 175 -16.66 -2.43 23.07
C PHE A 175 -17.95 -2.42 22.24
N GLU A 176 -18.48 -1.23 21.98
CA GLU A 176 -19.58 -1.03 21.05
C GLU A 176 -19.15 -0.02 19.98
N LEU A 177 -19.32 -0.41 18.70
CA LEU A 177 -19.10 0.47 17.57
C LEU A 177 -20.39 0.53 16.77
N ASN A 178 -20.88 1.75 16.53
CA ASN A 178 -21.97 2.01 15.61
C ASN A 178 -21.49 2.94 14.50
N ILE A 179 -21.99 2.70 13.29
CA ILE A 179 -21.85 3.63 12.17
C ILE A 179 -23.19 4.31 12.00
N LEU A 180 -23.17 5.64 12.02
CA LEU A 180 -24.36 6.47 11.94
C LEU A 180 -24.31 7.33 10.68
N TYR A 181 -25.44 7.42 10.00
CA TYR A 181 -25.72 8.37 8.94
C TYR A 181 -26.49 9.55 9.54
N GLN A 182 -25.98 10.76 9.31
CA GLN A 182 -26.69 11.97 9.69
C GLN A 182 -27.69 12.31 8.58
N ASP A 183 -28.98 12.14 8.87
CA ASP A 183 -30.05 12.47 7.94
C ASP A 183 -30.30 13.97 7.91
N ASP A 184 -30.08 14.58 6.75
CA ASP A 184 -30.25 16.02 6.55
C ASP A 184 -31.73 16.47 6.68
N ASN A 185 -32.69 15.57 6.42
CA ASN A 185 -34.11 15.91 6.47
C ASN A 185 -34.62 16.03 7.91
N THR A 186 -34.25 15.08 8.77
CA THR A 186 -34.69 15.05 10.18
C THR A 186 -33.66 15.62 11.15
N GLY A 187 -32.39 15.75 10.74
CA GLY A 187 -31.26 16.12 11.58
C GLY A 187 -30.78 15.01 12.51
N ASN A 188 -31.41 13.83 12.48
CA ASN A 188 -31.09 12.72 13.37
C ASN A 188 -29.92 11.88 12.85
N SER A 189 -29.20 11.25 13.78
CA SER A 189 -28.23 10.21 13.45
C SER A 189 -28.91 8.84 13.50
N ILE A 190 -29.00 8.18 12.37
CA ILE A 190 -29.63 6.86 12.21
C ILE A 190 -28.59 5.83 11.77
N ASN A 191 -28.75 4.58 12.18
CA ASN A 191 -27.80 3.49 11.85
C ASN A 191 -28.15 2.74 10.56
N TYR A 192 -29.02 3.31 9.72
CA TYR A 192 -29.45 2.77 8.43
C TYR A 192 -29.57 3.90 7.40
N LEU A 193 -29.69 3.57 6.12
CA LEU A 193 -29.96 4.55 5.08
C LEU A 193 -31.48 4.76 4.93
N PRO A 194 -31.98 6.01 4.88
CA PRO A 194 -33.42 6.26 4.81
C PRO A 194 -34.02 5.95 3.43
N GLU A 195 -33.19 5.91 2.39
CA GLU A 195 -33.63 5.76 1.00
C GLU A 195 -32.66 4.89 0.19
N GLY A 196 -33.16 4.31 -0.90
CA GLY A 196 -32.37 3.60 -1.90
C GLY A 196 -32.35 2.08 -1.72
N LYS A 197 -31.47 1.40 -2.46
CA LYS A 197 -31.43 -0.06 -2.52
C LYS A 197 -30.99 -0.74 -1.21
N LEU A 198 -30.31 0.02 -0.36
CA LEU A 198 -29.76 -0.44 0.92
C LEU A 198 -30.53 0.17 2.09
N GLN A 199 -31.74 0.68 1.84
CA GLN A 199 -32.58 1.24 2.89
C GLN A 199 -32.94 0.18 3.93
N ASP A 200 -33.19 0.63 5.16
CA ASP A 200 -33.61 -0.20 6.30
C ASP A 200 -32.59 -1.29 6.73
N LEU A 201 -31.40 -1.34 6.12
CA LEU A 201 -30.29 -2.20 6.54
C LEU A 201 -29.35 -1.46 7.49
N ILE A 202 -28.87 -2.17 8.51
CA ILE A 202 -27.89 -1.62 9.45
C ILE A 202 -26.58 -1.33 8.71
N LEU A 203 -26.01 -0.15 8.92
CA LEU A 203 -24.81 0.32 8.23
C LEU A 203 -23.59 -0.58 8.46
N LEU A 204 -23.48 -1.20 9.64
CA LEU A 204 -22.45 -2.22 9.90
C LEU A 204 -22.54 -3.39 8.92
N GLN A 205 -23.74 -3.91 8.66
CA GLN A 205 -23.98 -5.00 7.70
C GLN A 205 -23.70 -4.56 6.27
N VAL A 206 -24.14 -3.34 5.91
CA VAL A 206 -23.88 -2.75 4.60
C VAL A 206 -22.38 -2.63 4.31
N MET A 207 -21.58 -2.29 5.33
CA MET A 207 -20.12 -2.17 5.22
C MET A 207 -19.38 -3.50 5.43
N GLY A 208 -20.10 -4.60 5.67
CA GLY A 208 -19.50 -5.92 5.92
C GLY A 208 -18.71 -6.00 7.23
N LEU A 209 -19.10 -5.22 8.23
CA LEU A 209 -18.51 -5.20 9.57
C LEU A 209 -19.36 -5.95 10.62
N ASP A 210 -20.48 -6.54 10.20
CA ASP A 210 -21.38 -7.39 10.98
C ASP A 210 -21.78 -8.57 10.08
N ASN A 211 -20.99 -9.65 10.13
CA ASN A 211 -21.24 -10.89 9.41
C ASN A 211 -21.28 -12.10 10.34
N LEU A 212 -20.85 -11.94 11.59
CA LEU A 212 -20.76 -13.02 12.56
C LEU A 212 -21.64 -12.72 13.76
N ASN A 213 -22.13 -13.79 14.39
CA ASN A 213 -22.81 -13.67 15.67
C ASN A 213 -21.81 -13.80 16.83
N SER A 214 -22.31 -13.66 18.06
CA SER A 214 -21.53 -13.90 19.29
C SER A 214 -20.82 -15.27 19.40
N GLN A 215 -21.25 -16.29 18.66
CA GLN A 215 -20.60 -17.62 18.58
C GLN A 215 -19.57 -17.73 17.44
N LEU A 216 -19.37 -16.67 16.66
CA LEU A 216 -18.54 -16.62 15.44
C LEU A 216 -19.10 -17.43 14.26
N ASP A 217 -20.40 -17.76 14.28
CA ASP A 217 -21.08 -18.33 13.13
C ASP A 217 -21.42 -17.22 12.12
N ARG A 218 -21.47 -17.56 10.83
CA ARG A 218 -21.69 -16.59 9.72
C ARG A 218 -23.15 -16.14 9.62
N GLU A 219 -23.61 -15.43 10.63
CA GLU A 219 -24.93 -14.82 10.73
C GLU A 219 -24.79 -13.44 11.38
N PRO A 220 -25.22 -12.34 10.71
CA PRO A 220 -25.18 -11.00 11.32
C PRO A 220 -26.08 -10.91 12.55
N ASP A 221 -25.61 -10.25 13.62
CA ASP A 221 -26.35 -10.07 14.86
C ASP A 221 -26.62 -8.61 15.25
N GLY A 222 -26.20 -7.67 14.41
CA GLY A 222 -26.38 -6.24 14.61
C GLY A 222 -25.23 -5.56 15.36
N TYR A 223 -24.23 -6.32 15.81
CA TYR A 223 -23.05 -5.81 16.48
C TYR A 223 -21.83 -5.85 15.57
N PHE A 224 -20.85 -5.01 15.88
CA PHE A 224 -19.60 -4.99 15.14
C PHE A 224 -18.78 -6.27 15.42
N ASP A 225 -18.32 -6.92 14.35
CA ASP A 225 -17.44 -8.09 14.37
C ASP A 225 -16.08 -7.72 14.99
N PHE A 226 -15.91 -7.85 16.31
CA PHE A 226 -14.63 -7.56 16.97
C PHE A 226 -13.64 -8.73 16.79
N ILE A 227 -12.83 -8.68 15.73
CA ILE A 227 -11.85 -9.72 15.42
C ILE A 227 -10.44 -9.11 15.47
N PRO A 228 -9.65 -9.37 16.54
CA PRO A 228 -8.30 -8.87 16.66
C PRO A 228 -7.41 -9.24 15.47
N GLY A 229 -6.75 -8.24 14.89
CA GLY A 229 -5.87 -8.38 13.72
C GLY A 229 -6.58 -8.39 12.37
N VAL A 230 -7.92 -8.42 12.35
CA VAL A 230 -8.73 -8.37 11.12
C VAL A 230 -9.49 -7.05 11.06
N THR A 231 -10.44 -6.83 11.96
CA THR A 231 -11.27 -5.61 12.02
C THR A 231 -10.78 -4.64 13.11
N VAL A 232 -9.94 -5.12 14.05
CA VAL A 232 -9.44 -4.30 15.17
C VAL A 232 -7.95 -4.52 15.42
N MET A 233 -7.19 -3.44 15.51
CA MET A 233 -5.84 -3.42 16.06
C MET A 233 -5.89 -3.06 17.55
N VAL A 234 -6.12 -4.07 18.39
CA VAL A 234 -6.38 -3.93 19.83
C VAL A 234 -5.31 -3.11 20.54
N ASP A 235 -4.03 -3.40 20.30
CA ASP A 235 -2.90 -2.74 20.98
C ASP A 235 -2.70 -1.27 20.57
N ARG A 236 -3.37 -0.83 19.49
CA ARG A 236 -3.20 0.49 18.89
C ARG A 236 -4.46 1.34 18.93
N GLY A 237 -5.59 0.81 19.40
CA GLY A 237 -6.85 1.55 19.41
C GLY A 237 -7.36 1.89 18.02
N LYS A 238 -7.20 0.99 17.03
CA LYS A 238 -7.64 1.24 15.65
C LYS A 238 -8.64 0.22 15.15
N ILE A 239 -9.61 0.69 14.38
CA ILE A 239 -10.54 -0.12 13.58
C ILE A 239 -10.03 -0.17 12.14
N VAL A 240 -10.24 -1.29 11.47
CA VAL A 240 -9.74 -1.61 10.12
C VAL A 240 -10.89 -2.06 9.23
#